data_AF-A0A7C5J532-F1
#
_entry.id   AF-A0A7C5J532-F1
#
_cell.length_a   1.000
_cell.length_b   1.000
_cell.length_c   1.000
_cell.angle_alpha   90.00
_cell.angle_beta   90.00
_cell.angle_gamma   90.00
#
_symmetry.space_group_name_H-M   'P 1'
#
loop_
_entity.id
_entity.type
_entity.pdbx_description
1 polymer ?
#
loop_
_entity_poly.entity_id
_entity_poly.type
_entity_poly.pdbx_seq_one_letter_code
_entity_poly.pdbx_strand_id
1 'polypeptide(L)'
;MTCGGIGDGPCPVNEYCDFQPSHCGFDDGTGTCKPIPQIGCPDVYIPTCGCDGTVYGNDCEAAAAGVDIDLTGSCTPPDGLFPCGAGFCDLATSYCQVQISDVGGLDDAYQCMPIPNGCGNTPDCDCLANETCGNLCAGNAAEGLTLTCPGG
;
A
#
# COMPACT_ATOMS: atom_id res chain seq x y z
N MET A 1 -20.18 3.17 -7.24
CA MET A 1 -19.91 2.73 -5.86
C MET A 1 -20.44 3.79 -4.91
N THR A 2 -21.15 3.37 -3.86
CA THR A 2 -21.60 4.27 -2.80
C THR A 2 -20.40 4.60 -1.91
N CYS A 3 -20.26 5.87 -1.53
CA CYS A 3 -19.19 6.32 -0.63
C CYS A 3 -19.75 6.59 0.75
N GLY A 4 -19.79 5.57 1.61
CA GLY A 4 -20.42 5.67 2.94
C GLY A 4 -21.83 5.07 3.01
N GLY A 5 -22.09 4.27 4.05
CA GLY A 5 -23.39 4.01 4.70
C GLY A 5 -24.63 3.59 3.88
N ILE A 6 -25.60 3.00 4.59
CA ILE A 6 -26.95 2.74 4.03
C ILE A 6 -27.67 4.10 3.86
N GLY A 7 -27.50 4.72 2.70
CA GLY A 7 -28.25 5.91 2.30
C GLY A 7 -27.45 6.95 1.52
N ASP A 8 -26.11 6.90 1.53
CA ASP A 8 -25.33 7.89 0.79
C ASP A 8 -25.18 7.51 -0.69
N GLY A 9 -25.12 8.54 -1.53
CA GLY A 9 -24.92 8.41 -2.96
C GLY A 9 -23.43 8.23 -3.31
N PRO A 10 -23.10 8.16 -4.62
CA PRO A 10 -21.74 8.41 -5.05
C PRO A 10 -21.30 9.83 -4.66
N CYS A 11 -19.98 10.04 -4.48
CA CYS A 11 -19.43 11.37 -4.28
C CYS A 11 -19.76 12.30 -5.47
N PRO A 12 -19.77 13.63 -5.24
CA PRO A 12 -19.80 14.61 -6.32
C PRO A 12 -18.73 14.34 -7.39
N VAL A 13 -18.97 14.79 -8.63
CA VAL A 13 -18.08 14.53 -9.79
C VAL A 13 -16.64 15.07 -9.62
N ASN A 14 -16.43 16.01 -8.69
CA ASN A 14 -15.14 16.61 -8.37
C ASN A 14 -14.47 15.98 -7.13
N GLU A 15 -15.02 14.88 -6.61
CA GLU A 15 -14.57 14.19 -5.42
C GLU A 15 -14.46 12.68 -5.69
N TYR A 16 -13.52 12.05 -5.02
CA TYR A 16 -13.38 10.60 -4.99
C TYR A 16 -13.72 10.08 -3.61
N CYS A 17 -14.10 8.81 -3.55
CA CYS A 17 -14.36 8.17 -2.28
C CYS A 17 -13.06 7.64 -1.69
N ASP A 18 -12.66 8.16 -0.53
CA ASP A 18 -11.54 7.63 0.24
C ASP A 18 -12.08 6.72 1.35
N PHE A 19 -11.84 5.42 1.25
CA PHE A 19 -12.19 4.46 2.28
C PHE A 19 -11.09 4.43 3.34
N GLN A 20 -11.48 4.33 4.60
CA GLN A 20 -10.54 4.31 5.72
C GLN A 20 -10.81 3.05 6.57
N PRO A 21 -9.83 2.13 6.70
CA PRO A 21 -8.58 2.08 5.92
C PRO A 21 -8.86 1.90 4.43
N SER A 22 -7.94 2.30 3.55
CA SER A 22 -8.08 2.24 2.09
C SER A 22 -8.06 0.79 1.56
N HIS A 23 -9.09 0.03 1.93
CA HIS A 23 -9.41 -1.35 1.53
C HIS A 23 -10.58 -1.37 0.56
N CYS A 24 -10.72 -0.32 -0.26
CA CYS A 24 -11.66 -0.29 -1.38
C CYS A 24 -13.14 -0.52 -1.02
N GLY A 25 -13.55 -0.14 0.20
CA GLY A 25 -14.92 -0.30 0.67
C GLY A 25 -15.30 -1.74 1.04
N PHE A 26 -14.32 -2.58 1.39
CA PHE A 26 -14.57 -3.93 1.92
C PHE A 26 -15.55 -3.91 3.12
N ASP A 27 -16.44 -4.90 3.20
CA ASP A 27 -17.49 -5.04 4.23
C ASP A 27 -18.44 -3.83 4.40
N ASP A 28 -18.89 -3.23 3.29
CA ASP A 28 -19.71 -2.00 3.28
C ASP A 28 -19.00 -0.82 3.98
N GLY A 29 -17.66 -0.82 3.94
CA GLY A 29 -16.81 0.19 4.56
C GLY A 29 -17.24 1.60 4.15
N THR A 30 -17.40 2.47 5.14
CA THR A 30 -17.79 3.85 4.87
C THR A 30 -16.58 4.69 4.46
N GLY A 31 -16.64 5.33 3.31
CA GLY A 31 -15.63 6.28 2.86
C GLY A 31 -16.00 7.74 3.14
N THR A 32 -15.03 8.62 3.01
CA THR A 32 -15.19 10.07 3.03
C THR A 32 -14.93 10.61 1.63
N CYS A 33 -15.82 11.48 1.12
CA CYS A 33 -15.56 12.14 -0.14
C CYS A 33 -14.40 13.15 0.01
N LYS A 34 -13.34 12.95 -0.77
CA LYS A 34 -12.16 13.83 -0.82
C LYS A 34 -12.09 14.51 -2.19
N PRO A 35 -11.63 15.77 -2.26
CA PRO A 35 -11.51 16.49 -3.53
C PRO A 35 -10.50 15.82 -4.46
N ILE A 36 -10.88 15.66 -5.72
CA ILE A 36 -9.98 15.23 -6.80
C ILE A 36 -8.97 16.36 -7.05
N PRO A 37 -7.65 16.09 -7.04
CA PRO A 37 -6.62 17.08 -7.36
C PRO A 37 -6.88 17.76 -8.72
N GLN A 38 -7.07 19.08 -8.70
CA GLN A 38 -7.34 19.89 -9.91
C GLN A 38 -6.07 20.53 -10.49
N ILE A 39 -5.07 20.71 -9.64
CA ILE A 39 -3.74 21.21 -10.02
C ILE A 39 -2.89 19.96 -10.18
N GLY A 40 -2.26 19.78 -11.34
CA GLY A 40 -1.60 18.54 -11.74
C GLY A 40 -0.69 17.92 -10.68
N CYS A 41 -0.51 16.61 -10.76
CA CYS A 41 0.29 15.86 -9.81
C CYS A 41 1.80 16.08 -10.00
N PRO A 42 2.60 15.90 -8.93
CA PRO A 42 4.06 15.89 -9.05
C PRO A 42 4.50 14.82 -10.05
N ASP A 43 5.51 15.14 -10.87
CA ASP A 43 6.16 14.17 -11.77
C ASP A 43 7.17 13.32 -10.98
N VAL A 44 6.64 12.55 -10.04
CA VAL A 44 7.39 11.66 -9.16
C VAL A 44 6.79 10.27 -9.29
N TYR A 45 7.63 9.31 -9.70
CA TYR A 45 7.23 7.92 -9.87
C TYR A 45 7.41 7.15 -8.56
N ILE A 46 6.30 6.93 -7.85
CA ILE A 46 6.14 6.10 -6.67
C ILE A 46 4.91 5.23 -6.96
N PRO A 47 5.07 4.04 -7.56
CA PRO A 47 3.93 3.29 -8.05
C PRO A 47 2.97 2.93 -6.91
N THR A 48 1.68 3.16 -7.14
CA THR A 48 0.61 2.93 -6.16
C THR A 48 -0.50 2.09 -6.76
N CYS A 49 -0.94 1.06 -6.05
CA CYS A 49 -2.09 0.24 -6.39
C CYS A 49 -3.39 0.98 -6.08
N GLY A 50 -4.25 1.13 -7.08
CA GLY A 50 -5.60 1.65 -6.94
C GLY A 50 -6.63 0.55 -6.73
N CYS A 51 -7.76 0.91 -6.14
CA CYS A 51 -8.91 0.01 -5.92
C CYS A 51 -9.57 -0.52 -7.19
N ASP A 52 -9.21 0.02 -8.35
CA ASP A 52 -9.63 -0.46 -9.66
C ASP A 52 -8.69 -1.56 -10.21
N GLY A 53 -7.65 -1.92 -9.46
CA GLY A 53 -6.61 -2.88 -9.87
C GLY A 53 -5.53 -2.29 -10.77
N THR A 54 -5.53 -0.97 -10.99
CA THR A 54 -4.54 -0.27 -11.81
C THR A 54 -3.39 0.24 -10.94
N VAL A 55 -2.16 0.14 -11.44
CA VAL A 55 -1.00 0.80 -10.84
C VAL A 55 -0.87 2.21 -11.41
N TYR A 56 -0.96 3.21 -10.54
CA TYR A 56 -0.75 4.62 -10.85
C TYR A 56 0.69 5.04 -10.58
N GLY A 57 1.16 6.13 -11.18
CA GLY A 57 2.51 6.63 -10.97
C GLY A 57 2.74 7.19 -9.57
N ASN A 58 1.68 7.58 -8.86
CA ASN A 58 1.65 7.96 -7.44
C ASN A 58 0.22 8.10 -6.92
N ASP A 59 0.05 8.27 -5.60
CA ASP A 59 -1.24 8.45 -4.93
C ASP A 59 -2.04 9.65 -5.47
N CYS A 60 -1.34 10.73 -5.86
CA CYS A 60 -2.02 11.89 -6.45
C CYS A 60 -2.65 11.54 -7.79
N GLU A 61 -1.96 10.77 -8.64
CA GLU A 61 -2.49 10.33 -9.93
C GLU A 61 -3.69 9.40 -9.76
N ALA A 62 -3.67 8.50 -8.78
CA ALA A 62 -4.83 7.68 -8.42
C ALA A 62 -6.02 8.55 -8.01
N ALA A 63 -5.80 9.49 -7.08
CA ALA A 63 -6.82 10.43 -6.64
C ALA A 63 -7.33 11.33 -7.79
N ALA A 64 -6.45 11.75 -8.70
CA ALA A 64 -6.79 12.54 -9.89
C ALA A 64 -7.67 11.75 -10.88
N ALA A 65 -7.50 10.42 -10.91
CA ALA A 65 -8.38 9.51 -11.65
C ALA A 65 -9.69 9.20 -10.93
N GLY A 66 -9.88 9.72 -9.71
CA GLY A 66 -11.07 9.47 -8.90
C GLY A 66 -11.05 8.11 -8.19
N VAL A 67 -9.87 7.52 -8.01
CA VAL A 67 -9.66 6.17 -7.49
C VAL A 67 -8.96 6.24 -6.15
N ASP A 68 -9.49 5.49 -5.18
CA ASP A 68 -8.85 5.28 -3.89
C ASP A 68 -7.67 4.32 -4.02
N ILE A 69 -6.71 4.42 -3.10
CA ILE A 69 -5.59 3.49 -3.05
C ILE A 69 -6.04 2.17 -2.42
N ASP A 70 -5.37 1.07 -2.78
CA ASP A 70 -5.64 -0.25 -2.22
C ASP A 70 -4.47 -0.71 -1.35
N LEU A 71 -4.61 -0.55 -0.04
CA LEU A 71 -3.60 -1.00 0.94
C LEU A 71 -3.41 -2.52 0.96
N THR A 72 -4.31 -3.31 0.39
CA THR A 72 -4.14 -4.76 0.30
C THR A 72 -3.15 -5.17 -0.79
N GLY A 73 -2.80 -4.26 -1.70
CA GLY A 73 -1.82 -4.50 -2.76
C GLY A 73 -2.30 -5.52 -3.80
N SER A 74 -3.60 -5.55 -4.13
CA SER A 74 -4.18 -6.55 -5.04
C SER A 74 -3.75 -6.41 -6.51
N CYS A 75 -3.10 -5.31 -6.87
CA CYS A 75 -2.62 -5.04 -8.21
C CYS A 75 -1.47 -5.97 -8.63
N THR A 76 -1.31 -6.13 -9.94
CA THR A 76 -0.11 -6.80 -10.50
C THR A 76 1.10 -5.87 -10.36
N PRO A 77 2.17 -6.29 -9.66
CA PRO A 77 3.37 -5.46 -9.51
C PRO A 77 4.05 -5.21 -10.85
N PRO A 78 4.66 -4.02 -11.05
CA PRO A 78 5.60 -3.80 -12.15
C PRO A 78 6.83 -4.73 -12.05
N ASP A 79 7.52 -4.94 -13.17
CA ASP A 79 8.70 -5.80 -13.24
C ASP A 79 9.78 -5.37 -12.22
N GLY A 80 10.24 -6.33 -11.41
CA GLY A 80 11.28 -6.10 -10.39
C GLY A 80 10.75 -5.52 -9.07
N LEU A 81 9.44 -5.29 -8.96
CA LEU A 81 8.80 -4.78 -7.75
C LEU A 81 7.85 -5.84 -7.14
N PHE A 82 7.51 -5.66 -5.86
CA PHE A 82 6.52 -6.47 -5.15
C PHE A 82 5.65 -5.62 -4.22
N PRO A 83 4.43 -6.07 -3.85
CA PRO A 83 3.50 -5.26 -3.05
C PRO A 83 4.01 -4.97 -1.64
N CYS A 84 3.80 -3.73 -1.18
CA CYS A 84 4.02 -3.31 0.20
C CYS A 84 2.98 -2.25 0.58
N GLY A 85 1.85 -2.71 1.13
CA GLY A 85 0.67 -1.88 1.28
C GLY A 85 0.10 -1.49 -0.09
N ALA A 86 -0.26 -0.22 -0.26
CA ALA A 86 -0.64 0.32 -1.56
C ALA A 86 0.56 0.58 -2.48
N GLY A 87 1.78 0.66 -1.93
CA GLY A 87 2.99 0.90 -2.72
C GLY A 87 3.67 -0.40 -3.17
N PHE A 88 4.82 -0.23 -3.82
CA PHE A 88 5.69 -1.36 -4.20
C PHE A 88 7.15 -1.13 -3.79
N CYS A 89 7.79 -2.19 -3.34
CA CYS A 89 9.21 -2.21 -3.00
C CYS A 89 10.01 -2.99 -4.07
N ASP A 90 11.29 -2.69 -4.20
CA ASP A 90 12.21 -3.34 -5.15
C ASP A 90 12.68 -4.69 -4.59
N LEU A 91 12.50 -5.76 -5.38
CA LEU A 91 12.80 -7.16 -5.01
C LEU A 91 14.29 -7.39 -4.68
N ALA A 92 15.19 -6.64 -5.29
CA ALA A 92 16.63 -6.86 -5.19
C ALA A 92 17.28 -6.04 -4.07
N THR A 93 16.67 -4.91 -3.69
CA THR A 93 17.31 -3.93 -2.80
C THR A 93 16.54 -3.65 -1.52
N SER A 94 15.27 -4.04 -1.43
CA SER A 94 14.43 -3.72 -0.28
C SER A 94 13.50 -4.86 0.15
N TYR A 95 13.08 -4.81 1.42
CA TYR A 95 12.01 -5.63 1.97
C TYR A 95 10.89 -4.70 2.48
N CYS A 96 9.66 -5.21 2.52
CA CYS A 96 8.52 -4.48 3.07
C CYS A 96 8.52 -4.62 4.60
N GLN A 97 8.50 -3.52 5.33
CA GLN A 97 8.22 -3.54 6.75
C GLN A 97 6.80 -3.01 6.99
N VAL A 98 5.98 -3.83 7.64
CA VAL A 98 4.62 -3.48 8.04
C VAL A 98 4.62 -3.22 9.53
N GLN A 99 4.30 -2.00 9.94
CA GLN A 99 4.05 -1.65 11.35
C GLN A 99 2.55 -1.68 11.57
N ILE A 100 2.07 -2.73 12.24
CA ILE A 100 0.65 -2.86 12.57
C ILE A 100 0.30 -1.86 13.66
N SER A 101 -0.72 -1.03 13.45
CA SER A 101 -1.22 -0.17 14.51
C SER A 101 -2.08 -0.98 15.49
N ASP A 102 -1.80 -0.88 16.79
CA ASP A 102 -2.63 -1.40 17.86
C ASP A 102 -3.77 -0.42 18.25
N VAL A 103 -3.72 0.79 17.72
CA VAL A 103 -4.73 1.83 17.93
C VAL A 103 -5.82 1.70 16.87
N GLY A 104 -7.00 1.24 17.28
CA GLY A 104 -8.16 1.16 16.40
C GLY A 104 -8.48 2.52 15.73
N GLY A 105 -8.48 2.52 14.39
CA GLY A 105 -8.73 3.71 13.58
C GLY A 105 -7.48 4.44 13.06
N LEU A 106 -6.29 3.90 13.31
CA LEU A 106 -5.07 4.30 12.60
C LEU A 106 -4.68 3.22 11.58
N ASP A 107 -4.22 3.66 10.42
CA ASP A 107 -3.76 2.77 9.36
C ASP A 107 -2.40 2.15 9.72
N ASP A 108 -2.18 0.92 9.26
CA ASP A 108 -0.88 0.27 9.32
C ASP A 108 0.13 1.05 8.48
N ALA A 109 1.38 1.12 8.95
CA ALA A 109 2.43 1.80 8.21
C ALA A 109 3.25 0.81 7.38
N TYR A 110 3.43 1.12 6.09
CA TYR A 110 4.19 0.30 5.14
C TYR A 110 5.43 1.06 4.72
N GLN A 111 6.62 0.44 4.84
CA GLN A 111 7.89 1.07 4.47
C GLN A 111 8.82 0.10 3.76
N CYS A 112 9.41 0.55 2.64
CA CYS A 112 10.49 -0.17 1.98
C CYS A 112 11.81 0.06 2.72
N MET A 113 12.29 -0.98 3.38
CA MET A 113 13.54 -0.96 4.13
C MET A 113 14.65 -1.61 3.31
N PRO A 114 15.88 -1.07 3.33
CA PRO A 114 16.98 -1.61 2.54
C PRO A 114 17.41 -2.98 3.06
N ILE A 115 17.67 -3.92 2.15
CA ILE A 115 18.22 -5.24 2.50
C ILE A 115 19.62 -5.07 3.12
N PRO A 116 19.92 -5.71 4.27
CA PRO A 116 21.23 -5.60 4.91
C PRO A 116 22.39 -6.06 4.02
N ASN A 117 23.50 -5.33 4.11
CA ASN A 117 24.75 -5.66 3.42
C ASN A 117 25.28 -7.02 3.91
N GLY A 118 25.04 -8.08 3.13
CA GLY A 118 25.42 -9.45 3.49
C GLY A 118 24.44 -10.51 3.00
N CYS A 119 23.19 -10.13 2.70
CA CYS A 119 22.16 -11.06 2.20
C CYS A 119 22.33 -11.48 0.73
N GLY A 120 23.31 -10.92 0.02
CA GLY A 120 23.53 -11.22 -1.40
C GLY A 120 22.34 -10.85 -2.28
N ASN A 121 22.22 -11.49 -3.44
CA ASN A 121 21.19 -11.20 -4.45
C ASN A 121 19.93 -12.09 -4.31
N THR A 122 19.90 -12.97 -3.32
CA THR A 122 18.77 -13.87 -3.04
C THR A 122 18.45 -13.81 -1.55
N PRO A 123 17.91 -12.67 -1.07
CA PRO A 123 17.59 -12.50 0.33
C PRO A 123 16.47 -13.46 0.75
N ASP A 124 16.57 -13.99 1.96
CA ASP A 124 15.55 -14.81 2.60
C ASP A 124 15.27 -14.32 4.03
N CYS A 125 14.27 -14.92 4.67
CA CYS A 125 13.91 -14.59 6.03
C CYS A 125 14.99 -14.95 7.05
N ASP A 126 15.87 -15.91 6.75
CA ASP A 126 17.00 -16.24 7.62
C ASP A 126 18.00 -15.08 7.65
N CYS A 127 18.20 -14.39 6.53
CA CYS A 127 19.05 -13.20 6.49
C CYS A 127 18.44 -12.02 7.26
N LEU A 128 17.12 -11.84 7.19
CA LEU A 128 16.41 -10.77 7.90
C LEU A 128 16.15 -11.10 9.39
N ALA A 129 16.56 -12.27 9.89
CA ALA A 129 16.28 -12.70 11.25
C ALA A 129 16.85 -11.75 12.34
N ASN A 130 17.90 -10.98 12.01
CA ASN A 130 18.50 -10.00 12.92
C ASN A 130 17.84 -8.61 12.85
N GLU A 131 16.96 -8.38 11.87
CA GLU A 131 16.23 -7.13 11.74
C GLU A 131 15.10 -7.04 12.79
N THR A 132 14.58 -5.83 12.95
CA THR A 132 13.44 -5.61 13.85
C THR A 132 12.23 -6.40 13.34
N CYS A 133 11.69 -7.26 14.21
CA CYS A 133 10.63 -8.22 13.87
C CYS A 133 11.04 -9.28 12.82
N GLY A 134 12.34 -9.56 12.67
CA GLY A 134 12.85 -10.59 11.77
C GLY A 134 12.26 -11.99 12.01
N ASN A 135 11.78 -12.25 13.24
CA ASN A 135 11.06 -13.47 13.59
C ASN A 135 9.64 -13.57 13.00
N LEU A 136 9.13 -12.49 12.40
CA LEU A 136 7.83 -12.37 11.74
C LEU A 136 8.01 -12.04 10.25
N CYS A 137 8.99 -12.69 9.63
CA CYS A 137 9.26 -12.60 8.20
C CYS A 137 8.40 -13.57 7.39
N ALA A 138 7.93 -13.12 6.24
CA ALA A 138 7.27 -13.94 5.23
C ALA A 138 7.79 -13.61 3.82
N GLY A 139 7.69 -14.58 2.91
CA GLY A 139 8.07 -14.43 1.51
C GLY A 139 9.50 -14.90 1.20
N ASN A 140 10.03 -14.47 0.06
CA ASN A 140 11.33 -14.87 -0.48
C ASN A 140 11.82 -13.87 -1.55
N ALA A 141 13.05 -14.04 -2.04
CA ALA A 141 13.64 -13.18 -3.07
C ALA A 141 12.83 -13.05 -4.38
N ALA A 142 11.94 -13.98 -4.72
CA ALA A 142 11.15 -13.94 -5.95
C ALA A 142 9.78 -13.27 -5.77
N GLU A 143 9.16 -13.43 -4.61
CA GLU A 143 7.82 -12.88 -4.29
C GLU A 143 7.89 -11.58 -3.48
N GLY A 144 9.06 -11.25 -2.94
CA GLY A 144 9.27 -10.16 -1.98
C GLY A 144 9.34 -10.66 -0.55
N LEU A 145 10.07 -9.92 0.29
CA LEU A 145 10.19 -10.18 1.72
C LEU A 145 9.35 -9.17 2.49
N THR A 146 8.58 -9.65 3.46
CA THR A 146 7.75 -8.82 4.34
C THR A 146 8.05 -9.12 5.80
N LEU A 147 8.40 -8.10 6.58
CA LEU A 147 8.52 -8.15 8.04
C LEU A 147 7.30 -7.50 8.67
N THR A 148 6.51 -8.26 9.41
CA THR A 148 5.34 -7.75 10.10
C THR A 148 5.67 -7.45 11.56
N CYS A 149 5.78 -6.17 11.89
CA CYS A 149 5.98 -5.67 13.23
C CYS A 149 4.65 -5.37 13.92
N PRO A 150 4.28 -6.12 14.97
CA PRO A 150 3.14 -5.73 15.80
C PRO A 150 3.47 -4.43 16.57
N GLY A 151 2.54 -3.47 16.56
CA GLY A 151 2.57 -2.32 17.46
C GLY A 151 2.62 -2.77 18.93
N GLY A 152 3.40 -2.05 19.74
CA GLY A 152 3.69 -2.39 21.15
C GLY A 152 2.95 -1.53 22.15
#